data_AF-A0A0S9PTZ7-F1
#
_entry.id   AF-A0A0S9PTZ7-F1
#
_cell.length_a   1.000
_cell.length_b   1.000
_cell.length_c   1.000
_cell.angle_alpha   90.00
_cell.angle_beta   90.00
_cell.angle_gamma   90.00
#
_symmetry.space_group_name_H-M   'P 1'
#
loop_
_entity.id
_entity.type
_entity.pdbx_description
1 polymer ?
#
loop_
_entity_poly.entity_id
_entity_poly.type
_entity_poly.pdbx_seq_one_letter_code
_entity_poly.pdbx_strand_id
1 'polypeptide(L)'
;MPLDLDRAAFFDAVRRQPFAGHLTQPHVDGMGAILDACPASLSVDAAAYCLATTFHETARTMRPIEEFGRGKGRKYGPTGFWGRGYVQLTWEANYAKATKRLRQLGVLKASEDLVKTPTLAMRPDVAAAILFYGMIEGWFTGKKLGDYFAPGRADPVGARRIINGTDCDKLIAGYQAQFRVALLSSVPLQPSTAAPKPPDPLAPMTAGSSPKLSPEPAPTGGLLRSGAQATGIATRGLLNGLFSGIHNALARKA
;
A
#
# COMPACT_ATOMS: atom_id res chain seq x y z
N MET A 1 -9.31 0.41 4.84
CA MET A 1 -10.20 0.72 3.74
C MET A 1 -11.13 -0.47 3.59
N PRO A 2 -12.44 -0.33 3.87
CA PRO A 2 -13.39 -1.38 3.57
C PRO A 2 -13.46 -1.58 2.06
N LEU A 3 -13.50 -2.85 1.64
CA LEU A 3 -13.29 -3.40 0.30
C LEU A 3 -14.36 -3.06 -0.77
N ASP A 4 -15.08 -1.96 -0.64
CA ASP A 4 -16.12 -1.57 -1.62
C ASP A 4 -15.57 -0.48 -2.56
N LEU A 5 -14.63 -0.88 -3.41
CA LEU A 5 -13.96 0.03 -4.35
C LEU A 5 -14.51 -0.18 -5.75
N ASP A 6 -15.05 0.88 -6.36
CA ASP A 6 -15.39 0.90 -7.78
C ASP A 6 -14.10 0.79 -8.60
N ARG A 7 -13.80 -0.43 -9.04
CA ARG A 7 -12.58 -0.75 -9.80
C ARG A 7 -12.53 0.01 -11.12
N ALA A 8 -13.68 0.25 -11.77
CA ALA A 8 -13.71 0.98 -13.03
C ALA A 8 -13.31 2.44 -12.80
N ALA A 9 -13.90 3.10 -11.79
CA ALA A 9 -13.55 4.47 -11.42
C ALA A 9 -12.06 4.60 -11.05
N PHE A 10 -11.52 3.63 -10.30
CA PHE A 10 -10.10 3.60 -9.96
C PHE A 10 -9.22 3.49 -11.22
N PHE A 11 -9.51 2.53 -12.11
CA PHE A 11 -8.69 2.31 -13.30
C PHE A 11 -8.78 3.48 -14.29
N ASP A 12 -9.93 4.14 -14.39
CA ASP A 12 -10.07 5.36 -15.19
C ASP A 12 -9.28 6.53 -14.61
N ALA A 13 -9.25 6.67 -13.28
CA ALA A 13 -8.45 7.68 -12.61
C ALA A 13 -6.95 7.45 -12.80
N VAL A 14 -6.46 6.23 -12.55
CA VAL A 14 -5.03 5.92 -12.72
C VAL A 14 -4.58 6.00 -14.17
N ARG A 15 -5.46 5.66 -15.14
CA ARG A 15 -5.17 5.84 -16.57
C ARG A 15 -4.80 7.30 -16.86
N ARG A 16 -5.52 8.27 -16.30
CA ARG A 16 -5.18 9.70 -16.47
C ARG A 16 -3.86 10.05 -15.77
N GLN A 17 -3.72 9.68 -14.49
CA GLN A 17 -2.51 9.91 -13.69
C GLN A 17 -2.37 8.79 -12.66
N PRO A 18 -1.24 8.07 -12.57
CA PRO A 18 0.10 8.41 -13.10
C PRO A 18 0.44 7.85 -14.49
N PHE A 19 -0.50 7.20 -15.18
CA PHE A 19 -0.21 6.50 -16.44
C PHE A 19 -0.26 7.37 -17.70
N ALA A 20 -0.69 8.63 -17.58
CA ALA A 20 -0.70 9.61 -18.68
C ALA A 20 -1.38 9.09 -19.97
N GLY A 21 -2.51 8.39 -19.82
CA GLY A 21 -3.30 7.79 -20.89
C GLY A 21 -2.93 6.33 -21.19
N HIS A 22 -1.77 5.84 -20.76
CA HIS A 22 -1.25 4.53 -21.16
C HIS A 22 -1.41 3.47 -20.08
N LEU A 23 -2.59 2.86 -20.02
CA LEU A 23 -2.88 1.74 -19.12
C LEU A 23 -3.05 0.45 -19.91
N THR A 24 -2.24 -0.57 -19.61
CA THR A 24 -2.25 -1.87 -20.29
C THR A 24 -2.87 -2.93 -19.38
N GLN A 25 -3.30 -4.07 -19.94
CA GLN A 25 -3.84 -5.17 -19.13
C GLN A 25 -2.88 -5.65 -18.03
N PRO A 26 -1.56 -5.78 -18.28
CA PRO A 26 -0.62 -6.10 -17.21
C PRO A 26 -0.56 -5.06 -16.07
N HIS A 27 -0.79 -3.77 -16.35
CA HIS A 27 -0.92 -2.76 -15.30
C HIS A 27 -2.18 -3.00 -14.44
N VAL A 28 -3.29 -3.34 -15.11
CA VAL A 28 -4.58 -3.64 -14.47
C VAL A 28 -4.46 -4.87 -13.58
N ASP A 29 -3.90 -5.96 -14.10
CA ASP A 29 -3.72 -7.22 -13.35
C ASP A 29 -2.84 -7.02 -12.11
N GLY A 30 -1.72 -6.30 -12.29
CA GLY A 30 -0.77 -6.03 -11.21
C GLY A 30 -1.37 -5.16 -10.09
N MET A 31 -2.04 -4.06 -10.46
CA MET A 31 -2.77 -3.23 -9.49
C MET A 31 -3.95 -3.97 -8.87
N GLY A 32 -4.64 -4.82 -9.63
CA GLY A 32 -5.70 -5.70 -9.14
C GLY A 32 -5.21 -6.59 -8.00
N ALA A 33 -4.10 -7.32 -8.22
CA ALA A 33 -3.49 -8.16 -7.20
C ALA A 33 -3.07 -7.38 -5.93
N ILE A 34 -2.58 -6.14 -6.09
CA ILE A 34 -2.24 -5.27 -4.95
C ILE A 34 -3.51 -4.85 -4.19
N LEU A 35 -4.54 -4.42 -4.90
CA LEU A 35 -5.79 -4.01 -4.27
C LEU A 35 -6.50 -5.18 -3.56
N ASP A 36 -6.47 -6.38 -4.14
CA ASP A 36 -7.09 -7.58 -3.57
C ASP A 36 -6.36 -8.05 -2.30
N ALA A 37 -5.05 -7.87 -2.22
CA ALA A 37 -4.24 -8.18 -1.05
C ALA A 37 -4.21 -7.05 0.00
N CYS A 38 -4.78 -5.88 -0.31
CA CYS A 38 -4.71 -4.72 0.58
C CYS A 38 -5.48 -4.99 1.89
N PRO A 39 -4.84 -4.92 3.06
CA PRO A 39 -5.53 -5.16 4.31
C PRO A 39 -6.63 -4.13 4.57
N ALA A 40 -7.81 -4.60 4.99
CA ALA A 40 -8.97 -3.74 5.22
C ALA A 40 -8.75 -2.67 6.32
N SER A 41 -7.72 -2.81 7.16
CA SER A 41 -7.35 -1.84 8.20
C SER A 41 -6.51 -0.66 7.69
N LEU A 42 -5.93 -0.72 6.48
CA LEU A 42 -5.06 0.35 5.97
C LEU A 42 -5.85 1.62 5.62
N SER A 43 -5.30 2.79 5.95
CA SER A 43 -5.85 4.06 5.47
C SER A 43 -5.66 4.20 3.96
N VAL A 44 -6.47 5.06 3.33
CA VAL A 44 -6.32 5.40 1.90
C VAL A 44 -4.93 5.98 1.63
N ASP A 45 -4.41 6.82 2.53
CA ASP A 45 -3.08 7.41 2.38
C ASP A 45 -1.96 6.37 2.35
N ALA A 46 -2.02 5.39 3.25
CA ALA A 46 -1.04 4.30 3.32
C ALA A 46 -1.16 3.36 2.11
N ALA A 47 -2.38 3.01 1.70
CA ALA A 47 -2.62 2.18 0.53
C ALA A 47 -2.12 2.85 -0.76
N ALA A 48 -2.39 4.15 -0.93
CA ALA A 48 -1.85 4.95 -2.03
C ALA A 48 -0.32 4.97 -2.03
N TYR A 49 0.31 5.01 -0.86
CA TYR A 49 1.76 4.98 -0.74
C TYR A 49 2.36 3.63 -1.16
N CYS A 50 1.70 2.51 -0.84
CA CYS A 50 2.10 1.18 -1.32
C CYS A 50 2.02 1.06 -2.85
N LEU A 51 0.95 1.59 -3.47
CA LEU A 51 0.83 1.67 -4.94
C LEU A 51 1.91 2.55 -5.56
N ALA A 52 2.16 3.72 -4.99
CA ALA A 52 3.19 4.65 -5.44
C ALA A 52 4.60 4.07 -5.35
N THR A 53 4.89 3.38 -4.25
CA THR A 53 6.13 2.63 -4.07
C THR A 53 6.25 1.59 -5.18
N THR A 54 5.25 0.75 -5.36
CA THR A 54 5.27 -0.29 -6.41
C THR A 54 5.48 0.29 -7.80
N PHE A 55 4.80 1.41 -8.11
CA PHE A 55 4.95 2.10 -9.38
C PHE A 55 6.38 2.58 -9.63
N HIS A 56 7.04 3.13 -8.61
CA HIS A 56 8.45 3.52 -8.71
C HIS A 56 9.36 2.29 -8.86
N GLU A 57 9.22 1.34 -7.94
CA GLU A 57 10.11 0.19 -7.79
C GLU A 57 10.07 -0.79 -8.96
N THR A 58 8.93 -0.84 -9.67
CA THR A 58 8.74 -1.74 -10.81
C THR A 58 8.94 -1.05 -12.16
N ALA A 59 9.56 0.14 -12.17
CA ALA A 59 9.66 1.01 -13.34
C ALA A 59 8.32 1.18 -14.06
N ARG A 60 7.27 1.46 -13.28
CA ARG A 60 5.89 1.73 -13.71
C ARG A 60 5.15 0.53 -14.31
N THR A 61 5.78 -0.64 -14.38
CA THR A 61 5.16 -1.84 -14.96
C THR A 61 4.07 -2.43 -14.07
N MET A 62 4.03 -2.06 -12.78
CA MET A 62 3.11 -2.62 -11.77
C MET A 62 3.13 -4.15 -11.69
N ARG A 63 4.21 -4.79 -12.15
CA ARG A 63 4.42 -6.23 -12.06
C ARG A 63 5.54 -6.55 -11.10
N PRO A 64 5.52 -7.72 -10.44
CA PRO A 64 6.70 -8.24 -9.76
C PRO A 64 7.86 -8.30 -10.77
N ILE A 65 8.98 -7.65 -10.46
CA ILE A 65 10.19 -7.71 -11.30
C ILE A 65 11.36 -8.29 -10.51
N GLU A 66 12.33 -8.86 -11.23
CA GLU A 66 13.60 -9.31 -10.68
C GLU A 66 14.70 -8.30 -11.03
N GLU A 67 15.58 -8.00 -10.08
CA GLU A 67 16.72 -7.10 -10.26
C GLU A 67 17.54 -7.51 -11.49
N PHE A 68 17.69 -6.58 -12.43
CA PHE A 68 18.49 -6.82 -13.62
C PHE A 68 19.95 -7.06 -13.25
N GLY A 69 20.54 -8.13 -13.79
CA GLY A 69 21.92 -8.50 -13.49
C GLY A 69 22.11 -9.23 -12.16
N ARG A 70 21.05 -9.45 -11.35
CA ARG A 70 21.06 -10.39 -10.21
C ARG A 70 22.22 -10.17 -9.23
N GLY A 71 22.56 -8.91 -8.94
CA GLY A 71 23.69 -8.55 -8.10
C GLY A 71 25.08 -8.86 -8.68
N LYS A 72 25.24 -9.03 -10.01
CA LYS A 72 26.53 -9.26 -10.66
C LYS A 72 27.55 -8.20 -10.24
N GLY A 73 28.70 -8.64 -9.73
CA GLY A 73 29.76 -7.77 -9.21
C GLY A 73 29.53 -7.24 -7.79
N ARG A 74 28.43 -7.64 -7.12
CA ARG A 74 28.13 -7.29 -5.74
C ARG A 74 28.30 -8.53 -4.84
N LYS A 75 28.71 -8.32 -3.60
CA LYS A 75 28.91 -9.40 -2.62
C LYS A 75 27.65 -10.25 -2.39
N TYR A 76 26.46 -9.67 -2.53
CA TYR A 76 25.20 -10.38 -2.33
C TYR A 76 24.74 -11.16 -3.58
N GLY A 77 25.29 -10.92 -4.77
CA GLY A 77 24.87 -11.60 -6.01
C GLY A 77 24.95 -13.13 -5.90
N PRO A 78 26.10 -13.70 -5.47
CA PRO A 78 26.24 -15.15 -5.28
C PRO A 78 25.28 -15.77 -4.26
N THR A 79 24.63 -14.98 -3.39
CA THR A 79 23.73 -15.50 -2.37
C THR A 79 22.37 -15.94 -2.92
N GLY A 80 21.97 -15.50 -4.13
CA GLY A 80 20.63 -15.78 -4.65
C GLY A 80 19.54 -14.79 -4.23
N PHE A 81 19.81 -13.95 -3.23
CA PHE A 81 18.84 -13.05 -2.58
C PHE A 81 18.91 -11.58 -3.07
N TRP A 82 18.98 -11.41 -4.38
CA TRP A 82 18.81 -10.11 -5.06
C TRP A 82 17.32 -9.70 -5.14
N GLY A 83 17.08 -8.45 -5.56
CA GLY A 83 15.76 -7.82 -5.52
C GLY A 83 14.68 -8.59 -6.31
N ARG A 84 13.53 -8.85 -5.68
CA ARG A 84 12.33 -9.41 -6.33
C ARG A 84 11.03 -8.77 -5.84
N GLY A 85 10.00 -8.88 -6.66
CA GLY A 85 8.65 -8.45 -6.29
C GLY A 85 8.42 -6.95 -6.42
N TYR A 86 7.30 -6.47 -5.86
CA TYR A 86 6.87 -5.07 -5.95
C TYR A 86 7.76 -4.08 -5.20
N VAL A 87 8.52 -4.54 -4.21
CA VAL A 87 9.38 -3.71 -3.35
C VAL A 87 10.85 -4.12 -3.39
N GLN A 88 11.24 -4.93 -4.37
CA GLN A 88 12.62 -5.43 -4.51
C GLN A 88 13.16 -6.05 -3.20
N LEU A 89 12.44 -7.05 -2.67
CA LEU A 89 12.86 -7.81 -1.49
C LEU A 89 14.27 -8.35 -1.69
N THR A 90 15.19 -8.03 -0.78
CA THR A 90 16.60 -8.43 -0.82
C THR A 90 17.01 -9.04 0.52
N TRP A 91 18.13 -9.77 0.52
CA TRP A 91 18.74 -10.42 1.69
C TRP A 91 17.97 -11.62 2.24
N GLU A 92 18.70 -12.72 2.47
CA GLU A 92 18.17 -13.98 3.03
C GLU A 92 17.31 -13.77 4.29
N ALA A 93 17.73 -12.89 5.21
CA ALA A 93 17.01 -12.61 6.43
C ALA A 93 15.58 -12.07 6.18
N ASN A 94 15.39 -11.25 5.15
CA ASN A 94 14.07 -10.75 4.79
C ASN A 94 13.23 -11.82 4.11
N TYR A 95 13.84 -12.67 3.28
CA TYR A 95 13.19 -13.85 2.70
C TYR A 95 12.73 -14.85 3.77
N ALA A 96 13.53 -15.06 4.82
CA ALA A 96 13.19 -15.91 5.96
C ALA A 96 12.04 -15.31 6.79
N LYS A 97 12.10 -14.01 7.09
CA LYS A 97 11.01 -13.29 7.79
C LYS A 97 9.71 -13.36 7.01
N ALA A 98 9.76 -13.10 5.70
CA ALA A 98 8.63 -13.21 4.79
C ALA A 98 8.05 -14.64 4.80
N THR A 99 8.89 -15.66 4.64
CA THR A 99 8.46 -17.08 4.66
C THR A 99 7.66 -17.39 5.91
N LYS A 100 8.20 -17.06 7.08
CA LYS A 100 7.54 -17.32 8.37
C LYS A 100 6.17 -16.62 8.43
N ARG A 101 6.12 -15.33 8.10
CA ARG A 101 4.87 -14.57 8.21
C ARG A 101 3.83 -15.00 7.19
N LEU A 102 4.21 -15.18 5.93
CA LEU A 102 3.28 -15.52 4.85
C LEU A 102 2.65 -16.90 5.04
N ARG A 103 3.36 -17.86 5.66
CA ARG A 103 2.76 -19.13 6.11
C ARG A 103 1.73 -18.93 7.21
N GLN A 104 2.00 -18.07 8.20
CA GLN A 104 1.03 -17.75 9.27
C GLN A 104 -0.23 -17.08 8.73
N LEU A 105 -0.09 -16.29 7.67
CA LEU A 105 -1.21 -15.62 7.00
C LEU A 105 -1.93 -16.54 5.99
N GLY A 106 -1.45 -17.77 5.76
CA GLY A 106 -2.01 -18.70 4.77
C GLY A 106 -1.73 -18.34 3.31
N VAL A 107 -0.91 -17.32 3.04
CA VAL A 107 -0.52 -16.93 1.67
C VAL A 107 0.45 -17.95 1.06
N LEU A 108 1.40 -18.45 1.86
CA LEU A 108 2.26 -19.56 1.46
C LEU A 108 1.77 -20.86 2.08
N LYS A 109 1.82 -21.94 1.29
CA LYS A 109 1.61 -23.30 1.79
C LYS A 109 2.77 -23.69 2.72
N ALA A 110 2.53 -24.68 3.59
CA ALA A 110 3.57 -25.19 4.50
C ALA A 110 4.81 -25.71 3.74
N SER A 111 4.63 -26.24 2.52
CA SER A 111 5.71 -26.72 1.65
C SER A 111 6.45 -25.62 0.89
N GLU A 112 5.91 -24.41 0.81
CA GLU A 112 6.51 -23.29 0.07
C GLU A 112 7.45 -22.50 0.97
N ASP A 113 8.64 -22.18 0.48
CA ASP A 113 9.71 -21.54 1.24
C ASP A 113 10.46 -20.53 0.38
N LEU A 114 10.45 -19.25 0.75
CA LEU A 114 11.13 -18.21 -0.04
C LEU A 114 12.66 -18.29 0.08
N VAL A 115 13.20 -18.87 1.15
CA VAL A 115 14.65 -19.06 1.28
C VAL A 115 15.13 -20.16 0.32
N LYS A 116 14.38 -21.27 0.26
CA LYS A 116 14.70 -22.39 -0.65
C LYS A 116 14.33 -22.08 -2.10
N THR A 117 13.29 -21.29 -2.32
CA THR A 117 12.78 -20.95 -3.66
C THR A 117 12.50 -19.44 -3.75
N PRO A 118 13.55 -18.60 -3.89
CA PRO A 118 13.41 -17.14 -3.90
C PRO A 118 12.50 -16.59 -5.00
N THR A 119 12.32 -17.33 -6.09
CA THR A 119 11.43 -16.98 -7.21
C THR A 119 9.95 -16.94 -6.81
N LEU A 120 9.55 -17.57 -5.70
CA LEU A 120 8.19 -17.43 -5.16
C LEU A 120 7.84 -15.97 -4.84
N ALA A 121 8.83 -15.10 -4.57
CA ALA A 121 8.63 -13.66 -4.38
C ALA A 121 8.12 -12.92 -5.63
N MET A 122 8.09 -13.60 -6.79
CA MET A 122 7.56 -13.09 -8.05
C MET A 122 6.08 -13.43 -8.27
N ARG A 123 5.49 -14.30 -7.44
CA ARG A 123 4.05 -14.61 -7.50
C ARG A 123 3.27 -13.35 -7.08
N PRO A 124 2.29 -12.84 -7.85
CA PRO A 124 1.65 -11.55 -7.57
C PRO A 124 1.04 -11.42 -6.16
N ASP A 125 0.39 -12.49 -5.67
CA ASP A 125 -0.18 -12.57 -4.32
C ASP A 125 0.90 -12.53 -3.23
N VAL A 126 2.01 -13.26 -3.42
CA VAL A 126 3.15 -13.27 -2.49
C VAL A 126 3.85 -11.91 -2.49
N ALA A 127 4.08 -11.33 -3.67
CA ALA A 127 4.69 -10.02 -3.82
C ALA A 127 3.83 -8.92 -3.16
N ALA A 128 2.50 -8.96 -3.34
CA ALA A 128 1.58 -8.01 -2.71
C ALA A 128 1.56 -8.17 -1.19
N ALA A 129 1.55 -9.40 -0.69
CA ALA A 129 1.63 -9.66 0.75
C ALA A 129 2.97 -9.19 1.35
N ILE A 130 4.09 -9.40 0.65
CA ILE A 130 5.41 -8.86 1.05
C ILE A 130 5.38 -7.33 1.07
N LEU A 131 4.79 -6.68 0.06
CA LEU A 131 4.61 -5.23 0.00
C LEU A 131 3.86 -4.74 1.25
N PHE A 132 2.65 -5.23 1.51
CA PHE A 132 1.84 -4.73 2.63
C PHE A 132 2.43 -5.09 3.98
N TYR A 133 2.61 -6.37 4.28
CA TYR A 133 3.04 -6.80 5.61
C TYR A 133 4.49 -6.38 5.91
N GLY A 134 5.34 -6.33 4.88
CA GLY A 134 6.69 -5.78 5.02
C GLY A 134 6.70 -4.30 5.41
N MET A 135 5.81 -3.50 4.84
CA MET A 135 5.68 -2.07 5.19
C MET A 135 4.90 -1.84 6.48
N ILE A 136 3.92 -2.68 6.82
CA ILE A 136 3.14 -2.60 8.07
C ILE A 136 4.01 -2.95 9.27
N GLU A 137 4.84 -3.98 9.15
CA GLU A 137 5.61 -4.56 10.25
C GLU A 137 7.09 -4.15 10.23
N GLY A 138 7.50 -3.32 9.26
CA GLY A 138 8.84 -2.74 9.17
C GLY A 138 9.94 -3.76 8.88
N TRP A 139 9.74 -4.65 7.91
CA TRP A 139 10.69 -5.72 7.64
C TRP A 139 12.01 -5.26 7.06
N PHE A 140 12.01 -4.17 6.28
CA PHE A 140 13.16 -3.77 5.46
C PHE A 140 14.16 -2.92 6.22
N THR A 141 13.71 -1.82 6.83
CA THR A 141 14.56 -0.85 7.55
C THR A 141 14.22 -0.72 9.04
N GLY A 142 13.19 -1.42 9.51
CA GLY A 142 12.60 -1.23 10.84
C GLY A 142 11.58 -0.10 10.92
N LYS A 143 11.46 0.76 9.89
CA LYS A 143 10.41 1.77 9.79
C LYS A 143 9.13 1.18 9.21
N LYS A 144 7.98 1.63 9.70
CA LYS A 144 6.66 1.08 9.33
C LYS A 144 5.69 2.15 8.86
N LEU A 145 4.65 1.74 8.14
CA LEU A 145 3.57 2.65 7.68
C LEU A 145 2.99 3.48 8.83
N GLY A 146 2.77 2.87 10.00
CA GLY A 146 2.24 3.56 11.18
C GLY A 146 3.13 4.69 11.72
N ASP A 147 4.42 4.71 11.38
CA ASP A 147 5.33 5.81 11.76
C ASP A 147 5.03 7.10 10.97
N TYR A 148 4.43 6.98 9.78
CA TYR A 148 4.22 8.09 8.83
C TYR A 148 2.74 8.37 8.53
N PHE A 149 1.89 7.35 8.65
CA PHE A 149 0.47 7.43 8.40
C PHE A 149 -0.29 7.04 9.67
N ALA A 150 -1.03 7.99 10.23
CA ALA A 150 -1.86 7.82 11.42
C ALA A 150 -3.07 8.78 11.32
N PRO A 151 -4.10 8.64 12.16
CA PRO A 151 -5.17 9.64 12.22
C PRO A 151 -4.59 11.05 12.39
N GLY A 152 -4.90 11.97 11.47
CA GLY A 152 -4.38 13.34 11.46
C GLY A 152 -2.92 13.50 11.00
N ARG A 153 -2.25 12.43 10.54
CA ARG A 153 -0.87 12.48 10.05
C ARG A 153 -0.71 11.69 8.75
N ALA A 154 -0.20 12.36 7.72
CA ALA A 154 0.27 11.74 6.49
C ALA A 154 1.60 12.37 6.08
N ASP A 155 2.68 11.59 6.16
CA ASP A 155 4.03 12.00 5.74
C ASP A 155 4.57 11.08 4.64
N PRO A 156 4.08 11.22 3.39
CA PRO A 156 4.51 10.38 2.28
C PRO A 156 5.97 10.63 1.86
N VAL A 157 6.54 11.80 2.16
CA VAL A 157 7.95 12.08 1.89
C VAL A 157 8.83 11.31 2.88
N GLY A 158 8.53 11.42 4.18
CA GLY A 158 9.25 10.70 5.22
C GLY A 158 9.15 9.19 5.10
N ALA A 159 8.02 8.70 4.60
CA ALA A 159 7.71 7.27 4.42
C ALA A 159 8.69 6.53 3.50
N ARG A 160 9.51 7.23 2.70
CA ARG A 160 10.57 6.57 1.89
C ARG A 160 11.49 5.71 2.73
N ARG A 161 11.69 6.11 3.99
CA ARG A 161 12.45 5.41 5.02
C ARG A 161 11.99 3.98 5.31
N ILE A 162 10.77 3.61 4.94
CA ILE A 162 10.26 2.24 5.06
C ILE A 162 11.01 1.30 4.10
N ILE A 163 11.31 1.76 2.89
CA ILE A 163 11.89 0.94 1.81
C ILE A 163 13.39 1.19 1.66
N ASN A 164 13.78 2.45 1.61
CA ASN A 164 15.18 2.89 1.46
C ASN A 164 15.42 4.16 2.30
N GLY A 165 16.45 4.96 2.06
CA GLY A 165 16.68 6.23 2.74
C GLY A 165 15.68 7.32 2.35
N THR A 166 16.16 8.35 1.65
CA THR A 166 15.36 9.49 1.17
C THR A 166 15.48 9.68 -0.34
N ASP A 167 15.91 8.65 -1.06
CA ASP A 167 16.03 8.67 -2.51
C ASP A 167 14.64 8.78 -3.16
N CYS A 168 14.50 9.71 -4.11
CA CYS A 168 13.25 9.93 -4.85
C CYS A 168 12.01 10.15 -3.95
N ASP A 169 12.19 10.56 -2.70
CA ASP A 169 11.12 10.68 -1.70
C ASP A 169 9.98 11.60 -2.16
N LYS A 170 10.30 12.80 -2.67
CA LYS A 170 9.33 13.75 -3.22
C LYS A 170 8.64 13.24 -4.47
N LEU A 171 9.35 12.50 -5.32
CA LEU A 171 8.79 11.92 -6.55
C LEU A 171 7.76 10.85 -6.20
N ILE A 172 8.11 9.94 -5.29
CA ILE A 172 7.20 8.89 -4.81
C ILE A 172 6.01 9.50 -4.06
N ALA A 173 6.22 10.54 -3.26
CA ALA A 173 5.13 11.28 -2.64
C ALA A 173 4.19 11.91 -3.68
N GLY A 174 4.72 12.42 -4.80
CA GLY A 174 3.92 12.88 -5.94
C GLY A 174 3.06 11.77 -6.55
N TYR A 175 3.62 10.58 -6.76
CA TYR A 175 2.84 9.42 -7.20
C TYR A 175 1.79 9.01 -6.17
N GLN A 176 2.10 9.07 -4.88
CA GLN A 176 1.16 8.77 -3.80
C GLN A 176 -0.04 9.71 -3.85
N ALA A 177 0.17 11.01 -4.08
CA ALA A 177 -0.93 11.96 -4.20
C ALA A 177 -1.88 11.58 -5.37
N GLN A 178 -1.34 11.12 -6.50
CA GLN A 178 -2.14 10.70 -7.66
C GLN A 178 -2.92 9.41 -7.39
N PHE A 179 -2.28 8.40 -6.80
CA PHE A 179 -2.97 7.17 -6.39
C PHE A 179 -4.01 7.42 -5.29
N ARG A 180 -3.76 8.37 -4.38
CA ARG A 180 -4.71 8.77 -3.34
C ARG A 180 -5.97 9.35 -3.96
N VAL A 181 -5.83 10.25 -4.95
CA VAL A 181 -6.98 10.77 -5.70
C VAL A 181 -7.76 9.63 -6.36
N ALA A 182 -7.07 8.71 -7.04
CA ALA A 182 -7.71 7.57 -7.68
C ALA A 182 -8.50 6.68 -6.71
N LEU A 183 -7.91 6.37 -5.54
CA LEU A 183 -8.58 5.57 -4.50
C LEU A 183 -9.78 6.30 -3.89
N LEU A 184 -9.72 7.62 -3.70
CA LEU A 184 -10.84 8.38 -3.16
C LEU A 184 -11.99 8.51 -4.17
N SER A 185 -11.67 8.69 -5.46
CA SER A 185 -12.67 8.73 -6.52
C SER A 185 -13.39 7.40 -6.74
N SER A 186 -12.84 6.30 -6.25
CA SER A 186 -13.40 4.96 -6.39
C SER A 186 -14.12 4.47 -5.14
N VAL A 187 -14.21 5.26 -4.07
CA VAL A 187 -15.11 4.94 -2.96
C VAL A 187 -16.50 5.37 -3.42
N PRO A 188 -17.47 4.43 -3.58
CA PRO A 188 -18.82 4.80 -3.91
C PRO A 188 -19.30 5.76 -2.81
N LEU A 189 -19.79 6.93 -3.23
CA LEU A 189 -20.64 7.70 -2.36
C LEU A 189 -21.78 6.76 -1.99
N GLN A 190 -21.95 6.44 -0.70
CA GLN A 190 -23.24 5.91 -0.26
C GLN A 190 -24.30 6.80 -0.91
N PRO A 191 -25.32 6.25 -1.60
CA PRO A 191 -26.39 7.09 -2.08
C PRO A 191 -26.85 7.88 -0.86
N SER A 192 -26.70 9.21 -0.92
CA SER A 192 -27.42 10.08 -0.01
C SER A 192 -28.83 9.55 -0.07
N THR A 193 -29.40 9.14 1.06
CA THR A 193 -30.85 9.05 1.17
C THR A 193 -31.34 10.36 0.60
N ALA A 194 -31.97 10.30 -0.58
CA ALA A 194 -32.47 11.50 -1.22
C ALA A 194 -33.34 12.18 -0.18
N ALA A 195 -33.05 13.45 0.14
CA ALA A 195 -33.96 14.23 0.95
C ALA A 195 -35.36 14.05 0.35
N PRO A 196 -36.39 13.75 1.15
CA PRO A 196 -37.73 13.57 0.63
C PRO A 196 -38.06 14.78 -0.23
N LYS A 197 -38.50 14.52 -1.46
CA LYS A 197 -39.00 15.55 -2.37
C LYS A 197 -40.02 16.39 -1.57
N PRO A 198 -39.96 17.73 -1.59
CA PRO A 198 -40.94 18.53 -0.88
C PRO A 198 -42.35 18.05 -1.27
N PRO A 199 -43.26 17.89 -0.30
CA PRO A 199 -44.59 17.36 -0.58
C PRO A 199 -45.27 18.22 -1.65
N ASP A 200 -46.00 17.55 -2.53
CA ASP A 200 -46.85 18.16 -3.54
C ASP A 200 -47.74 19.24 -2.86
N PRO A 201 -47.74 20.51 -3.31
CA PRO A 201 -48.54 21.57 -2.70
C PRO A 201 -50.05 21.30 -2.70
N LEU A 202 -50.51 20.22 -3.35
CA LEU A 202 -51.92 19.83 -3.43
C LEU A 202 -52.28 18.55 -2.64
N ALA A 203 -51.39 18.02 -1.79
CA ALA A 203 -51.77 16.93 -0.88
C ALA A 203 -52.67 17.44 0.26
N PRO A 204 -53.83 16.82 0.54
CA PRO A 204 -54.73 17.27 1.61
C PRO A 204 -54.07 17.10 2.98
N MET A 205 -53.99 18.20 3.72
CA MET A 205 -53.43 18.25 5.07
C MET A 205 -54.27 17.41 6.03
N THR A 206 -53.72 16.30 6.52
CA THR A 206 -54.20 15.65 7.75
C THR A 206 -53.17 15.92 8.84
N ALA A 207 -53.59 16.69 9.84
CA ALA A 207 -52.77 17.09 10.96
C ALA A 207 -52.49 15.88 11.88
N GLY A 208 -51.22 15.64 12.18
CA GLY A 208 -50.78 14.59 13.10
C GLY A 208 -49.54 15.03 13.88
N SER A 209 -49.80 15.63 15.05
CA SER A 209 -48.99 15.69 16.27
C SER A 209 -47.45 15.73 16.19
N SER A 210 -46.87 16.85 16.59
CA SER A 210 -45.45 17.00 16.95
C SER A 210 -45.06 16.14 18.16
N PRO A 211 -43.93 15.41 18.13
CA PRO A 211 -43.31 14.88 19.34
C PRO A 211 -42.32 15.88 19.94
N LYS A 212 -42.40 15.94 21.27
CA LYS A 212 -41.73 16.81 22.24
C LYS A 212 -40.23 16.49 22.34
N LEU A 213 -39.38 17.52 22.32
CA LEU A 213 -37.96 17.43 22.67
C LEU A 213 -37.80 17.09 24.17
N SER A 214 -36.85 16.23 24.50
CA SER A 214 -36.33 16.04 25.86
C SER A 214 -34.81 15.78 25.80
N PRO A 215 -34.03 16.24 26.80
CA PRO A 215 -32.59 16.39 26.69
C PRO A 215 -31.78 15.18 27.16
N GLU A 216 -30.56 15.11 26.63
CA GLU A 216 -29.46 14.17 26.87
C GLU A 216 -28.84 14.29 28.28
N PRO A 217 -28.29 13.19 28.85
CA PRO A 217 -27.27 13.27 29.88
C PRO A 217 -25.92 12.67 29.45
N ALA A 218 -24.83 13.34 29.84
CA ALA A 218 -23.44 12.88 29.72
C ALA A 218 -23.07 11.77 30.72
N PRO A 219 -21.95 11.05 30.49
CA PRO A 219 -21.04 10.81 31.62
C PRO A 219 -19.52 10.91 31.30
N THR A 220 -18.87 11.71 32.14
CA THR A 220 -17.65 11.54 32.95
C THR A 220 -16.66 10.37 32.69
N GLY A 221 -15.44 10.75 32.31
CA GLY A 221 -14.09 10.41 32.83
C GLY A 221 -13.71 9.02 33.40
N GLY A 222 -12.56 8.51 32.92
CA GLY A 222 -11.75 7.47 33.60
C GLY A 222 -10.33 7.32 33.00
N LEU A 223 -9.31 7.61 33.80
CA LEU A 223 -7.86 7.43 33.55
C LEU A 223 -7.44 5.94 33.66
N LEU A 224 -6.34 5.51 32.98
CA LEU A 224 -5.18 4.79 33.60
C LEU A 224 -4.13 4.25 32.58
N ARG A 225 -2.87 4.67 32.82
CA ARG A 225 -1.55 3.97 32.84
C ARG A 225 -0.95 3.22 31.61
N SER A 226 0.14 3.83 31.12
CA SER A 226 1.55 3.36 30.96
C SER A 226 1.88 1.91 30.55
N GLY A 227 2.75 1.80 29.53
CA GLY A 227 3.62 0.65 29.28
C GLY A 227 4.70 0.98 28.26
N ALA A 228 5.93 1.16 28.73
CA ALA A 228 7.13 1.37 27.91
C ALA A 228 7.53 0.09 27.16
N GLN A 229 8.15 0.21 25.98
CA GLN A 229 9.09 -0.80 25.50
C GLN A 229 10.08 -0.24 24.47
N ALA A 230 11.33 -0.60 24.72
CA ALA A 230 12.55 -0.23 24.03
C ALA A 230 12.69 -0.92 22.67
N THR A 231 13.34 -0.26 21.71
CA THR A 231 13.94 -0.95 20.56
C THR A 231 15.30 -0.35 20.24
N GLY A 232 16.32 -1.21 20.31
CA GLY A 232 17.69 -0.93 19.92
C GLY A 232 17.83 -0.75 18.41
N ILE A 233 18.68 0.19 18.04
CA ILE A 233 18.95 0.63 16.68
C ILE A 233 20.04 -0.28 16.09
N ALA A 234 19.73 -0.96 14.98
CA ALA A 234 20.73 -1.56 14.11
C ALA A 234 20.74 -0.79 12.78
N THR A 235 21.73 0.07 12.62
CA THR A 235 22.01 0.85 11.41
C THR A 235 22.54 -0.06 10.29
N ARG A 236 21.84 -0.14 9.16
CA ARG A 236 22.44 -0.62 7.89
C ARG A 236 22.00 0.28 6.73
N GLY A 237 22.80 1.31 6.48
CA GLY A 237 22.80 2.02 5.21
C GLY A 237 23.63 1.24 4.19
N LEU A 238 23.00 0.75 3.12
CA LEU A 238 23.68 0.25 1.91
C LEU A 238 22.71 -0.03 0.75
N LEU A 239 21.72 0.83 0.52
CA LEU A 239 20.82 0.74 -0.64
C LEU A 239 20.95 1.92 -1.62
N ASN A 240 21.97 2.77 -1.46
CA ASN A 240 22.16 4.00 -2.26
C ASN A 240 22.52 3.80 -3.75
N GLY A 241 22.37 2.60 -4.34
CA GLY A 241 22.81 2.37 -5.72
C GLY A 241 22.10 1.32 -6.55
N LEU A 242 21.09 0.62 -6.02
CA LEU A 242 20.38 -0.42 -6.78
C LEU A 242 19.22 0.14 -7.62
N PHE A 243 18.50 1.13 -7.08
CA PHE A 243 17.26 1.62 -7.69
C PHE A 243 17.46 2.42 -8.98
N SER A 244 18.62 3.07 -9.15
CA SER A 244 18.96 3.80 -10.40
C SER A 244 19.21 2.88 -11.60
N GLY A 245 19.60 1.62 -11.37
CA GLY A 245 19.89 0.65 -12.45
C GLY A 245 18.64 0.17 -13.19
N ILE A 246 17.53 -0.04 -12.46
CA ILE A 246 16.28 -0.57 -13.02
C ILE A 246 15.61 0.46 -13.94
N HIS A 247 15.56 1.74 -13.54
CA HIS A 247 15.04 2.82 -14.38
C HIS A 247 15.81 2.96 -15.69
N ASN A 248 17.15 2.88 -15.65
CA ASN A 248 17.99 3.02 -16.85
C ASN A 248 17.97 1.79 -17.77
N ALA A 249 17.68 0.58 -17.27
CA ALA A 249 17.62 -0.62 -18.10
C ALA A 249 16.27 -0.80 -18.80
N LEU A 250 15.17 -0.44 -18.14
CA LEU A 250 13.82 -0.60 -18.68
C LEU A 250 13.37 0.59 -19.54
N ALA A 251 13.82 1.82 -19.26
CA ALA A 251 13.52 2.99 -20.10
C ALA A 251 14.20 2.96 -21.48
N ARG A 252 15.21 2.11 -21.69
CA ARG A 252 15.87 1.92 -23.00
C ARG A 252 15.16 0.93 -23.94
N LYS A 253 14.02 0.37 -23.52
CA LYS A 253 13.26 -0.62 -24.31
C LYS A 253 11.77 -0.28 -24.47
N ALA A 254 11.36 0.94 -24.11
CA ALA A 254 10.01 1.45 -24.33
C ALA A 254 10.03 2.54 -25.42
#